data_AF-A0A4Q2YW27-F1
#
_entry.id   AF-A0A4Q2YW27-F1
#
_cell.length_a   1.000
_cell.length_b   1.000
_cell.length_c   1.000
_cell.angle_alpha   90.00
_cell.angle_beta   90.00
_cell.angle_gamma   90.00
#
_symmetry.space_group_name_H-M   'P 1'
#
loop_
_entity.id
_entity.type
_entity.pdbx_description
1 polymer ?
#
loop_
_entity_poly.entity_id
_entity_poly.type
_entity_poly.pdbx_seq_one_letter_code
_entity_poly.pdbx_strand_id
1 'polypeptide(L)'
;MSSQRSPHLRFGLIFAALAFILDQVTKWVVTVPLSLEPKGQIELTSFFNLTWAENCGISLSMFASCTDTTRWTLVAVTGLVAAAVAFWMTREQAKGDV
;
A
#
# COMPACT_ATOMS: atom_id res chain seq x y z
N MET A 1 -35.76 4.57 -7.20
CA MET A 1 -34.50 3.98 -7.72
C MET A 1 -33.96 3.05 -6.66
N SER A 2 -34.07 1.73 -6.84
CA SER A 2 -33.52 0.75 -5.89
C SER A 2 -32.00 0.86 -5.92
N SER A 3 -31.40 1.38 -4.85
CA SER A 3 -29.95 1.39 -4.68
C SER A 3 -29.47 -0.05 -4.46
N GLN A 4 -29.21 -0.77 -5.54
CA GLN A 4 -28.58 -2.08 -5.51
C GLN A 4 -27.13 -1.87 -5.05
N ARG A 5 -26.84 -2.17 -3.78
CA ARG A 5 -25.46 -2.19 -3.26
C ARG A 5 -24.68 -3.29 -3.99
N SER A 6 -23.43 -3.00 -4.38
CA SER A 6 -22.55 -3.99 -5.00
C SER A 6 -22.53 -5.30 -4.20
N PRO A 7 -22.82 -6.46 -4.81
CA PRO A 7 -22.71 -7.76 -4.12
C PRO A 7 -21.25 -8.13 -3.83
N HIS A 8 -20.28 -7.46 -4.45
CA HIS A 8 -18.85 -7.77 -4.38
C HIS A 8 -18.07 -6.89 -3.39
N LEU A 9 -18.69 -5.84 -2.85
CA LEU A 9 -18.04 -4.92 -1.90
C LEU A 9 -17.41 -5.65 -0.70
N ARG A 10 -18.11 -6.63 -0.12
CA ARG A 10 -17.59 -7.42 1.02
C ARG A 10 -16.31 -8.15 0.67
N PHE A 11 -16.28 -8.79 -0.50
CA PHE A 11 -15.11 -9.51 -0.99
C PHE A 11 -13.94 -8.55 -1.20
N GLY A 12 -14.18 -7.41 -1.87
CA GLY A 12 -13.15 -6.38 -2.07
C GLY A 12 -12.59 -5.83 -0.77
N LEU A 13 -13.44 -5.58 0.23
CA LEU A 13 -13.00 -5.11 1.55
C LEU A 13 -12.19 -6.16 2.33
N ILE A 14 -12.56 -7.45 2.25
CA ILE A 14 -11.78 -8.53 2.85
C ILE A 14 -10.40 -8.59 2.20
N PHE A 15 -10.33 -8.54 0.86
CA PHE A 15 -9.06 -8.55 0.15
C PHE A 15 -8.19 -7.33 0.51
N ALA A 16 -8.78 -6.13 0.57
CA ALA A 16 -8.09 -4.92 0.99
C ALA A 16 -7.56 -5.03 2.43
N ALA A 17 -8.35 -5.59 3.35
CA ALA A 17 -7.92 -5.81 4.74
C ALA A 17 -6.77 -6.82 4.84
N LEU A 18 -6.84 -7.93 4.08
CA LEU A 18 -5.76 -8.92 4.02
C LEU A 18 -4.48 -8.31 3.46
N ALA A 19 -4.56 -7.56 2.36
CA ALA A 19 -3.42 -6.87 1.77
C ALA A 19 -2.79 -5.87 2.75
N PHE A 20 -3.62 -5.09 3.46
CA PHE A 20 -3.16 -4.16 4.49
C PHE A 20 -2.44 -4.89 5.63
N ILE A 21 -3.01 -5.98 6.16
CA ILE A 21 -2.39 -6.76 7.22
C ILE A 21 -1.04 -7.33 6.75
N LEU A 22 -0.99 -7.91 5.55
CA LEU A 22 0.25 -8.46 4.99
C LEU A 22 1.33 -7.38 4.79
N ASP A 23 0.95 -6.20 4.29
CA ASP A 23 1.86 -5.06 4.15
C ASP A 23 2.46 -4.64 5.51
N GLN A 24 1.61 -4.45 6.52
CA GLN A 24 2.05 -4.01 7.84
C GLN A 24 2.89 -5.06 8.56
N VAL A 25 2.50 -6.34 8.48
CA VAL A 25 3.27 -7.45 9.05
C VAL A 25 4.64 -7.55 8.36
N THR A 26 4.69 -7.44 7.03
CA THR A 26 5.96 -7.47 6.28
C THR A 26 6.89 -6.34 6.71
N LYS A 27 6.37 -5.10 6.79
CA LYS A 27 7.14 -3.95 7.26
C LYS A 27 7.64 -4.15 8.69
N TRP A 28 6.77 -4.64 9.58
CA TRP A 28 7.14 -4.93 10.97
C TRP A 28 8.24 -6.00 11.06
N VAL A 29 8.14 -7.10 10.29
CA VAL A 29 9.16 -8.15 10.25
C VAL A 29 10.51 -7.59 9.78
N VAL A 30 10.50 -6.72 8.78
CA VAL A 30 11.73 -6.11 8.23
C VAL A 30 12.37 -5.11 9.20
N THR A 31 11.57 -4.27 9.87
CA THR A 31 12.10 -3.23 10.76
C THR A 31 12.47 -3.75 12.15
N VAL A 32 11.70 -4.70 12.69
CA VAL A 32 11.87 -5.15 14.09
C VAL A 32 12.74 -6.41 14.18
N PRO A 33 12.25 -7.65 13.93
CA PRO A 33 13.05 -8.85 14.14
C PRO A 33 14.22 -8.97 13.16
N LEU A 34 14.10 -8.51 11.92
CA LEU A 34 15.24 -8.49 10.99
C LEU A 34 16.18 -7.32 11.25
N SER A 35 15.68 -6.21 11.82
CA SER A 35 16.45 -4.97 12.03
C SER A 35 17.25 -4.60 10.78
N LEU A 36 16.57 -4.53 9.63
CA LEU A 36 17.24 -4.37 8.32
C LEU A 36 17.90 -3.00 8.16
N GLU A 37 17.33 -1.94 8.75
CA GLU A 37 17.84 -0.58 8.66
C GLU A 37 19.33 -0.45 9.03
N PRO A 38 19.79 -0.85 10.24
CA PRO A 38 21.22 -0.79 10.58
C PRO A 38 22.08 -1.78 9.79
N LYS A 39 21.50 -2.82 9.19
CA LYS A 39 22.24 -3.80 8.37
C LYS A 39 22.47 -3.32 6.95
N GLY A 40 21.61 -2.44 6.44
CA GLY A 40 21.62 -1.94 5.07
C GLY A 40 21.16 -2.98 4.04
N GLN A 41 21.71 -4.20 4.06
CA GLN A 41 21.37 -5.25 3.10
C GLN A 41 21.53 -6.65 3.70
N ILE A 42 20.65 -7.58 3.31
CA ILE A 42 20.74 -9.02 3.58
C ILE A 42 20.62 -9.75 2.24
N GLU A 43 21.67 -10.46 1.85
CA GLU A 43 21.63 -11.37 0.69
C GLU A 43 20.91 -12.66 1.07
N LEU A 44 19.89 -13.02 0.28
CA LEU A 44 19.13 -14.26 0.50
C LEU A 44 19.48 -15.32 -0.54
N THR A 45 19.65 -14.90 -1.79
CA THR A 45 20.10 -15.75 -2.90
C THR A 45 20.96 -14.93 -3.85
N SER A 46 21.61 -15.58 -4.82
CA SER A 46 22.51 -14.92 -5.78
C SER A 46 21.85 -13.86 -6.68
N PHE A 47 20.53 -13.71 -6.66
CA PHE A 47 19.80 -12.70 -7.44
C PHE A 47 18.76 -11.92 -6.62
N PHE A 48 18.62 -12.21 -5.32
CA PHE A 48 17.59 -11.60 -4.47
C PHE A 48 18.15 -11.19 -3.11
N ASN A 49 18.01 -9.89 -2.84
CA ASN A 49 18.48 -9.23 -1.63
C ASN A 49 17.33 -8.49 -0.96
N LEU A 50 17.34 -8.46 0.37
CA LEU A 50 16.59 -7.47 1.13
C LEU A 50 17.48 -6.25 1.32
N THR A 51 17.12 -5.13 0.71
CA THR A 51 17.88 -3.88 0.84
C THR A 51 17.01 -2.85 1.57
N TRP A 52 17.58 -2.23 2.60
CA TRP A 52 16.95 -1.08 3.24
C TRP A 52 16.91 0.08 2.25
N ALA A 53 15.71 0.56 1.97
CA ALA A 53 15.48 1.70 1.10
C ALA A 53 14.39 2.57 1.71
N GLU A 54 14.76 3.79 2.10
CA GLU A 54 13.81 4.78 2.57
C GLU A 54 13.22 5.52 1.36
N ASN A 55 11.92 5.39 1.14
CA ASN A 55 11.23 6.07 0.05
C ASN A 55 10.45 7.28 0.59
N CYS A 56 11.09 8.45 0.60
CA CYS A 56 10.46 9.71 1.00
C CYS A 56 9.51 10.30 -0.05
N GLY A 57 9.53 9.78 -1.28
CA GLY A 57 8.80 10.33 -2.42
C GLY A 57 7.91 9.28 -3.08
N ILE A 58 7.78 9.39 -4.40
CA ILE A 58 7.11 8.39 -5.25
C ILE A 58 8.10 7.85 -6.30
N SER A 59 7.62 7.01 -7.21
CA SER A 59 8.40 6.47 -8.33
C SER A 59 9.24 7.55 -9.05
N LEU A 60 10.41 7.16 -9.54
CA LEU A 60 11.39 8.06 -10.19
C LEU A 60 11.94 9.17 -9.27
N SER A 61 11.91 8.95 -7.94
CA SER A 61 12.35 9.93 -6.94
C SER A 61 11.63 11.27 -7.01
N MET A 62 10.42 11.30 -7.60
CA MET A 62 9.61 12.50 -7.59
C MET A 62 9.22 12.85 -6.15
N PHE A 63 9.33 14.13 -5.80
CA PHE A 63 9.04 14.65 -4.45
C PHE A 63 9.89 14.00 -3.33
N ALA A 64 11.11 13.56 -3.60
CA ALA A 64 11.96 12.88 -2.61
C ALA A 64 12.73 13.83 -1.64
N SER A 65 12.21 15.02 -1.34
CA SER A 65 12.89 16.00 -0.48
C SER A 65 12.85 15.66 1.02
N CYS A 66 12.20 14.56 1.41
CA CYS A 66 12.07 14.09 2.80
C CYS A 66 11.56 15.15 3.79
N THR A 67 10.76 16.13 3.33
CA THR A 67 10.15 17.13 4.21
C THR A 67 8.81 16.64 4.75
N ASP A 68 8.45 17.07 5.96
CA ASP A 68 7.13 16.77 6.54
C ASP A 68 5.98 17.25 5.67
N THR A 69 6.12 18.43 5.04
CA THR A 69 5.11 18.98 4.12
C THR A 69 4.86 18.02 2.95
N THR A 70 5.93 17.52 2.32
CA THR A 70 5.82 16.57 1.21
C THR A 70 5.24 15.24 1.69
N ARG A 71 5.69 14.72 2.84
CA ARG A 71 5.14 13.49 3.45
C ARG A 71 3.63 13.59 3.64
N TRP A 72 3.16 14.65 4.28
CA TRP A 72 1.74 14.84 4.56
C TRP A 72 0.91 15.13 3.30
N THR A 73 1.50 15.78 2.30
CA THR A 73 0.87 15.96 0.99
C THR A 73 0.63 14.61 0.32
N LEU A 74 1.64 13.73 0.30
CA LEU A 74 1.52 12.38 -0.28
C LEU A 74 0.50 11.52 0.49
N VAL A 75 0.45 11.64 1.83
CA VAL A 75 -0.57 11.00 2.66
C VAL A 75 -1.97 11.49 2.27
N ALA A 76 -2.16 12.79 2.14
CA ALA A 76 -3.45 13.37 1.76
C ALA A 76 -3.90 12.90 0.37
N VAL A 77 -3.01 12.93 -0.63
CA VAL A 77 -3.30 12.46 -1.99
C VAL A 77 -3.67 10.98 -1.99
N THR A 78 -2.91 10.15 -1.28
CA THR A 78 -3.19 8.70 -1.19
C THR A 78 -4.53 8.45 -0.50
N GLY A 79 -4.85 9.20 0.56
CA GLY A 79 -6.14 9.14 1.24
C GLY A 79 -7.32 9.52 0.32
N LEU A 80 -7.16 10.56 -0.50
CA LEU A 80 -8.17 10.96 -1.49
C LEU A 80 -8.41 9.87 -2.53
N VAL A 81 -7.34 9.27 -3.07
CA VAL A 81 -7.43 8.15 -4.02
C VAL A 81 -8.13 6.96 -3.36
N ALA A 82 -7.73 6.59 -2.14
CA ALA A 82 -8.34 5.48 -1.41
C ALA A 82 -9.84 5.72 -1.15
N ALA A 83 -10.24 6.94 -0.79
CA ALA A 83 -11.65 7.30 -0.61
C ALA A 83 -12.44 7.23 -1.93
N ALA A 84 -11.87 7.70 -3.03
CA ALA A 84 -12.49 7.62 -4.36
C ALA A 84 -12.68 6.16 -4.79
N VAL A 85 -11.67 5.31 -4.60
CA VAL A 85 -11.76 3.87 -4.88
C VAL A 85 -12.79 3.20 -3.99
N ALA A 86 -12.78 3.46 -2.68
CA ALA A 86 -13.76 2.90 -1.74
C ALA A 86 -15.20 3.29 -2.11
N PHE A 87 -15.41 4.55 -2.52
CA PHE A 87 -16.70 5.01 -3.04
C PHE A 87 -17.08 4.27 -4.32
N TRP A 88 -16.16 4.14 -5.28
CA TRP A 88 -16.42 3.42 -6.54
C TRP A 88 -16.78 1.94 -6.30
N MET A 89 -16.11 1.26 -5.38
CA MET A 89 -16.42 -0.13 -4.99
C MET A 89 -17.87 -0.31 -4.50
N THR A 90 -18.50 0.74 -3.94
CA THR A 90 -19.92 0.66 -3.53
C THR A 90 -20.88 0.63 -4.72
N ARG A 91 -20.44 1.15 -5.88
CA ARG A 91 -21.23 1.32 -7.10
C ARG A 91 -20.97 0.24 -8.13
N GLU A 92 -19.78 -0.37 -8.11
CA GLU A 92 -19.37 -1.37 -9.09
C GLU A 92 -20.22 -2.66 -9.01
N GLN A 93 -20.77 -3.09 -10.14
CA GLN A 93 -21.66 -4.26 -10.24
C GLN A 93 -21.05 -5.39 -11.07
N ALA A 94 -20.00 -5.10 -11.84
CA ALA A 94 -19.32 -6.12 -12.62
C ALA A 94 -18.64 -7.14 -11.70
N LYS A 95 -18.68 -8.40 -12.11
CA LYS A 95 -17.70 -9.39 -11.63
C LYS A 95 -16.37 -9.08 -12.30
N GLY A 96 -15.25 -9.47 -11.69
CA GLY A 96 -13.96 -9.35 -12.36
C GLY A 96 -14.01 -10.12 -13.69
N ASP A 97 -13.88 -9.40 -14.80
CA ASP A 97 -13.73 -10.00 -16.11
C ASP A 97 -12.31 -10.58 -16.21
N VAL A 98 -12.24 -11.86 -16.61
CA VAL A 98 -11.00 -12.59 -16.95
C VAL A 98 -11.08 -13.11 -18.36
#